data_AF-A0A2H9R7Y3-F1
#
_entry.id   AF-A0A2H9R7Y3-F1
#
_cell.length_a   1.000
_cell.length_b   1.000
_cell.length_c   1.000
_cell.angle_alpha   90.00
_cell.angle_beta   90.00
_cell.angle_gamma   90.00
#
_symmetry.space_group_name_H-M   'P 1'
#
loop_
_entity.id
_entity.type
_entity.pdbx_description
1 polymer ?
#
loop_
_entity_poly.entity_id
_entity_poly.type
_entity_poly.pdbx_seq_one_letter_code
_entity_poly.pdbx_strand_id
1 'polypeptide(L)'
;MKFIIILILFSFVVPVAYGSEISATPKNELFGPNDWITIFVVVDGYAGGPVTWNATQPDGKMVAGSLPSLQASKVTHNIVRTAFDNQFGHWTIEYQYKDLKKLIDVEVEPLTVLVTTDKDTYGKDDVAIINFSTNYYEPNAAKAETLSMKILDDDGVPANLVENVKTKVSQSHMTNKFSMGTLLQHNPSGNYYVSVNYYSIRVDVPFFASSVSSKTNIFLGSDKNLYDPGDPVEINIVVPDISINSGILTITSPSGKTYTATVSPVLPLNRITFEEISSLEIGTFTAKFEYGQNIATKTFDVLAESLAKPTYPSEKIPDDIAIPKWIRNNAKWWASNQITDNDFATGIEFMIKEKIIVLPELPRSNSSVTQIPNWIKNNAKWWADGEITDQEFAKSIAFLVTSGIIKI
;
A
#
# COMPACT_ATOMS: atom_id res chain seq x y z
N MET A 1 -40.24 -14.99 105.81
CA MET A 1 -40.62 -13.83 104.96
C MET A 1 -39.41 -13.38 104.16
N LYS A 2 -39.37 -13.74 102.87
CA LYS A 2 -38.68 -13.07 101.75
C LYS A 2 -38.82 -14.01 100.53
N PHE A 3 -39.80 -13.73 99.69
CA PHE A 3 -39.97 -14.40 98.40
C PHE A 3 -38.90 -13.87 97.44
N ILE A 4 -38.13 -14.77 96.83
CA ILE A 4 -37.22 -14.47 95.74
C ILE A 4 -38.04 -14.63 94.45
N ILE A 5 -38.35 -13.51 93.80
CA ILE A 5 -38.95 -13.50 92.46
C ILE A 5 -37.80 -13.68 91.46
N ILE A 6 -37.71 -14.86 90.86
CA ILE A 6 -36.81 -15.11 89.73
C ILE A 6 -37.52 -14.59 88.47
N LEU A 7 -37.03 -13.47 87.95
CA LEU A 7 -37.46 -12.91 86.68
C LEU A 7 -36.81 -13.72 85.55
N ILE A 8 -37.58 -14.61 84.92
CA ILE A 8 -37.14 -15.32 83.71
C ILE A 8 -37.28 -14.34 82.53
N LEU A 9 -36.15 -13.80 82.06
CA LEU A 9 -36.09 -13.10 80.78
C LEU A 9 -36.25 -14.13 79.65
N PHE A 10 -37.40 -14.14 78.99
CA PHE A 10 -37.55 -14.75 77.68
C PHE A 10 -36.87 -13.84 76.63
N SER A 11 -35.74 -14.28 76.10
CA SER A 11 -35.16 -13.69 74.90
C SER A 11 -36.05 -14.01 73.71
N PHE A 12 -36.91 -13.08 73.31
CA PHE A 12 -37.59 -13.15 72.02
C PHE A 12 -36.55 -12.94 70.92
N VAL A 13 -36.16 -14.01 70.24
CA VAL A 13 -35.53 -13.90 68.93
C VAL A 13 -36.62 -13.44 67.98
N VAL A 14 -36.59 -12.16 67.61
CA VAL A 14 -37.47 -11.65 66.55
C VAL A 14 -37.04 -12.34 65.26
N PRO A 15 -37.91 -13.09 64.56
CA PRO A 15 -37.56 -13.59 63.24
C PRO A 15 -37.36 -12.38 62.34
N VAL A 16 -36.14 -12.22 61.81
CA VAL A 16 -35.87 -11.25 60.76
C VAL A 16 -36.67 -11.71 59.56
N ALA A 17 -37.74 -10.98 59.21
CA ALA A 17 -38.42 -11.16 57.94
C ALA A 17 -37.42 -10.75 56.86
N TYR A 18 -36.79 -11.72 56.19
CA TYR A 18 -36.06 -11.46 54.95
C TYR A 18 -37.07 -10.88 53.97
N GLY A 19 -36.96 -9.57 53.67
CA GLY A 19 -37.77 -8.94 52.65
C GLY A 19 -37.55 -9.67 51.32
N SER A 20 -38.62 -9.95 50.58
CA SER A 20 -38.50 -10.55 49.26
C SER A 20 -37.64 -9.65 48.37
N GLU A 21 -36.62 -10.20 47.72
CA GLU A 21 -35.72 -9.47 46.84
C GLU A 21 -35.43 -10.24 45.55
N ILE A 22 -35.00 -9.52 44.51
CA ILE A 22 -34.45 -10.12 43.29
C ILE A 22 -32.94 -9.92 43.33
N SER A 23 -32.19 -11.01 43.33
CA SER A 23 -30.74 -11.04 43.14
C SER A 23 -30.45 -11.43 41.69
N ALA A 24 -29.64 -10.64 41.00
CA ALA A 24 -29.23 -10.89 39.63
C ALA A 24 -27.71 -10.70 39.52
N THR A 25 -26.99 -11.75 39.17
CA THR A 25 -25.52 -11.77 39.12
C THR A 25 -25.08 -12.18 37.73
N PRO A 26 -24.44 -11.28 36.96
CA PRO A 26 -23.82 -11.64 35.69
C PRO A 26 -22.78 -12.75 35.88
N LYS A 27 -22.67 -13.65 34.89
CA LYS A 27 -21.66 -14.71 34.90
C LYS A 27 -20.22 -14.15 34.83
N ASN A 28 -20.05 -13.06 34.08
CA ASN A 28 -18.77 -12.38 33.88
C ASN A 28 -18.94 -10.89 34.21
N GLU A 29 -17.88 -10.24 34.68
CA GLU A 29 -17.84 -8.78 34.84
C GLU A 29 -17.79 -8.07 33.48
N LEU A 30 -17.15 -8.71 32.49
CA LEU A 30 -17.01 -8.23 31.13
C LEU A 30 -17.25 -9.40 30.15
N PHE A 31 -18.18 -9.22 29.22
CA PHE A 31 -18.53 -10.22 28.23
C PHE A 31 -17.75 -10.00 26.94
N GLY A 32 -17.29 -11.08 26.33
CA GLY A 32 -16.60 -11.00 25.04
C GLY A 32 -17.53 -10.55 23.90
N PRO A 33 -16.97 -10.13 22.76
CA PRO A 33 -17.74 -9.53 21.67
C PRO A 33 -18.85 -10.42 21.10
N ASN A 34 -18.73 -11.75 21.20
CA ASN A 34 -19.71 -12.71 20.69
C ASN A 34 -20.32 -13.59 21.80
N ASP A 35 -20.10 -13.26 23.07
CA ASP A 35 -20.67 -14.01 24.20
C ASP A 35 -22.17 -13.74 24.33
N TRP A 36 -22.91 -14.75 24.76
CA TRP A 36 -24.24 -14.56 25.32
C TRP A 36 -24.13 -13.88 26.69
N ILE A 37 -24.99 -12.91 26.96
CA ILE A 37 -25.06 -12.31 28.28
C ILE A 37 -25.80 -13.28 29.20
N THR A 38 -25.06 -13.91 30.10
CA THR A 38 -25.58 -14.92 31.03
C THR A 38 -25.73 -14.30 32.42
N ILE A 39 -26.92 -14.38 33.01
CA ILE A 39 -27.24 -13.83 34.33
C ILE A 39 -27.87 -14.93 35.19
N PHE A 40 -27.35 -15.09 36.41
CA PHE A 40 -27.97 -15.94 37.43
C PHE A 40 -28.97 -15.11 38.23
N VAL A 41 -30.25 -15.46 38.12
CA VAL A 41 -31.35 -14.75 38.77
C VAL A 41 -31.91 -15.60 39.90
N VAL A 42 -32.05 -14.99 41.08
CA VAL A 42 -32.65 -15.57 42.29
C VAL A 42 -33.76 -14.64 42.77
N VAL A 43 -34.90 -15.20 43.14
CA VAL A 43 -36.02 -14.42 43.67
C VAL A 43 -36.42 -14.96 45.04
N ASP A 44 -36.09 -14.23 46.10
CA ASP A 44 -36.41 -14.63 47.46
C ASP A 44 -37.91 -14.44 47.71
N GLY A 45 -38.56 -15.48 48.24
CA GLY A 45 -40.03 -15.51 48.38
C GLY A 45 -40.78 -15.73 47.06
N TYR A 46 -40.11 -16.26 46.03
CA TYR A 46 -40.77 -16.63 44.76
C TYR A 46 -41.94 -17.61 44.99
N ALA A 47 -43.11 -17.23 44.50
CA ALA A 47 -44.37 -17.96 44.69
C ALA A 47 -45.00 -18.40 43.35
N GLY A 48 -44.18 -18.57 42.31
CA GLY A 48 -44.64 -18.89 40.95
C GLY A 48 -44.95 -17.66 40.10
N GLY A 49 -45.20 -17.90 38.80
CA GLY A 49 -45.45 -16.86 37.79
C GLY A 49 -44.19 -16.33 37.11
N PRO A 50 -44.35 -15.53 36.03
CA PRO A 50 -43.21 -15.06 35.24
C PRO A 50 -42.43 -13.96 35.95
N VAL A 51 -41.11 -13.95 35.77
CA VAL A 51 -40.26 -12.77 36.02
C VAL A 51 -40.05 -12.08 34.68
N THR A 52 -40.55 -10.86 34.52
CA THR A 52 -40.36 -10.07 33.29
C THR A 52 -39.01 -9.39 33.33
N TRP A 53 -38.41 -9.17 32.16
CA TRP A 53 -37.18 -8.41 32.06
C TRP A 53 -37.19 -7.50 30.84
N ASN A 54 -36.49 -6.38 30.95
CA ASN A 54 -36.13 -5.52 29.83
C ASN A 54 -34.62 -5.28 29.87
N ALA A 55 -34.00 -5.17 28.70
CA ALA A 55 -32.60 -4.84 28.56
C ALA A 55 -32.48 -3.68 27.57
N THR A 56 -31.93 -2.57 28.05
CA THR A 56 -31.53 -1.43 27.24
C THR A 56 -30.14 -1.72 26.68
N GLN A 57 -30.07 -1.79 25.35
CA GLN A 57 -28.85 -2.04 24.61
C GLN A 57 -28.02 -0.73 24.49
N PRO A 58 -26.73 -0.79 24.09
CA PRO A 58 -25.85 0.38 24.01
C PRO A 58 -26.33 1.50 23.07
N ASP A 59 -27.10 1.16 22.03
CA ASP A 59 -27.72 2.13 21.11
C ASP A 59 -29.05 2.71 21.64
N GLY A 60 -29.44 2.36 22.87
CA GLY A 60 -30.67 2.78 23.53
C GLY A 60 -31.91 1.99 23.13
N LYS A 61 -31.83 1.04 22.19
CA LYS A 61 -32.95 0.14 21.89
C LYS A 61 -33.22 -0.77 23.08
N MET A 62 -34.46 -1.25 23.19
CA MET A 62 -34.87 -2.17 24.24
C MET A 62 -35.21 -3.53 23.65
N VAL A 63 -34.73 -4.58 24.30
CA VAL A 63 -35.21 -5.95 24.11
C VAL A 63 -35.82 -6.42 25.43
N ALA A 64 -36.90 -7.18 25.37
CA ALA A 64 -37.63 -7.58 26.57
C ALA A 64 -38.15 -9.02 26.44
N GLY A 65 -38.42 -9.64 27.59
CA GLY A 65 -38.92 -11.00 27.64
C GLY A 65 -39.44 -11.39 29.01
N SER A 66 -39.65 -12.69 29.19
CA SER A 66 -40.06 -13.24 30.49
C SER A 66 -39.37 -14.58 30.75
N LEU A 67 -39.10 -14.83 32.02
CA LEU A 67 -38.63 -16.10 32.56
C LEU A 67 -39.88 -16.80 33.12
N PRO A 68 -40.43 -17.80 32.41
CA PRO A 68 -41.80 -18.28 32.67
C PRO A 68 -41.96 -18.97 34.03
N SER A 69 -40.89 -19.61 34.53
CA SER A 69 -40.86 -20.17 35.88
C SER A 69 -39.43 -20.29 36.40
N LEU A 70 -39.26 -20.15 37.70
CA LEU A 70 -37.99 -20.38 38.40
C LEU A 70 -38.04 -21.72 39.14
N GLN A 71 -37.00 -22.53 39.02
CA GLN A 71 -36.84 -23.79 39.75
C GLN A 71 -36.06 -23.53 41.04
N ALA A 72 -36.60 -23.95 42.18
CA ALA A 72 -36.03 -23.65 43.50
C ALA A 72 -35.70 -22.15 43.68
N SER A 73 -36.57 -21.28 43.16
CA SER A 73 -36.42 -19.81 43.17
C SER A 73 -35.23 -19.27 42.39
N LYS A 74 -34.67 -20.05 41.45
CA LYS A 74 -33.50 -19.69 40.65
C LYS A 74 -33.72 -19.96 39.16
N VAL A 75 -33.02 -19.22 38.32
CA VAL A 75 -32.95 -19.46 36.87
C VAL A 75 -31.66 -18.88 36.29
N THR A 76 -31.13 -19.51 35.24
CA THR A 76 -30.08 -18.93 34.40
C THR A 76 -30.74 -18.28 33.20
N HIS A 77 -30.66 -16.95 33.12
CA HIS A 77 -31.15 -16.19 31.98
C HIS A 77 -30.01 -15.96 30.99
N ASN A 78 -30.23 -16.37 29.74
CA ASN A 78 -29.32 -16.11 28.63
C ASN A 78 -29.96 -15.11 27.66
N ILE A 79 -29.43 -13.89 27.59
CA ILE A 79 -29.72 -12.99 26.48
C ILE A 79 -28.81 -13.42 25.32
N VAL A 80 -29.42 -14.11 24.37
CA VAL A 80 -28.73 -14.66 23.19
C VAL A 80 -28.40 -13.51 22.24
N ARG A 81 -27.10 -13.29 22.05
CA ARG A 81 -26.58 -12.29 21.12
C ARG A 81 -25.36 -12.82 20.37
N THR A 82 -24.96 -12.09 19.33
CA THR A 82 -23.74 -12.36 18.55
C THR A 82 -23.11 -11.04 18.15
N ALA A 83 -21.84 -11.03 17.77
CA ALA A 83 -21.17 -9.82 17.28
C ALA A 83 -21.81 -9.21 16.01
N PHE A 84 -22.77 -9.90 15.37
CA PHE A 84 -23.58 -9.32 14.29
C PHE A 84 -24.53 -8.23 14.76
N ASP A 85 -24.92 -8.24 16.04
CA ASP A 85 -25.81 -7.22 16.58
C ASP A 85 -25.18 -5.82 16.62
N ASN A 86 -23.85 -5.75 16.63
CA ASN A 86 -23.07 -4.52 16.80
C ASN A 86 -23.43 -3.74 18.09
N GLN A 87 -23.87 -4.46 19.13
CA GLN A 87 -24.32 -3.89 20.40
C GLN A 87 -23.24 -4.08 21.48
N PHE A 88 -22.10 -3.46 21.27
CA PHE A 88 -20.97 -3.46 22.20
C PHE A 88 -21.05 -2.29 23.19
N GLY A 89 -20.53 -2.49 24.40
CA GLY A 89 -20.52 -1.51 25.49
C GLY A 89 -21.56 -1.81 26.57
N HIS A 90 -22.07 -0.75 27.19
CA HIS A 90 -22.89 -0.81 28.38
C HIS A 90 -24.33 -1.25 28.08
N TRP A 91 -24.78 -2.31 28.75
CA TRP A 91 -26.17 -2.76 28.75
C TRP A 91 -26.75 -2.64 30.15
N THR A 92 -27.99 -2.19 30.24
CA THR A 92 -28.74 -2.13 31.50
C THR A 92 -29.90 -3.10 31.44
N ILE A 93 -30.05 -3.96 32.46
CA ILE A 93 -31.09 -5.00 32.51
C ILE A 93 -31.93 -4.81 33.76
N GLU A 94 -33.23 -4.60 33.58
CA GLU A 94 -34.21 -4.56 34.67
C GLU A 94 -34.99 -5.87 34.73
N TYR A 95 -34.98 -6.52 35.89
CA TYR A 95 -35.90 -7.63 36.21
C TYR A 95 -37.04 -7.11 37.08
N GLN A 96 -38.25 -7.57 36.80
CA GLN A 96 -39.44 -7.26 37.57
C GLN A 96 -40.22 -8.52 37.93
N TYR A 97 -40.59 -8.65 39.20
CA TYR A 97 -41.46 -9.71 39.72
C TYR A 97 -42.41 -9.13 40.75
N LYS A 98 -43.71 -9.08 40.41
CA LYS A 98 -44.72 -8.34 41.18
C LYS A 98 -44.26 -6.88 41.35
N ASP A 99 -44.12 -6.42 42.60
CA ASP A 99 -43.67 -5.07 42.94
C ASP A 99 -42.13 -4.96 43.08
N LEU A 100 -41.41 -6.07 43.00
CA LEU A 100 -39.95 -6.09 43.11
C LEU A 100 -39.32 -5.73 41.76
N LYS A 101 -38.29 -4.89 41.83
CA LYS A 101 -37.45 -4.52 40.69
C LYS A 101 -35.97 -4.69 41.04
N LYS A 102 -35.19 -5.15 40.07
CA LYS A 102 -33.73 -5.21 40.17
C LYS A 102 -33.12 -4.75 38.86
N LEU A 103 -32.34 -3.68 38.94
CA LEU A 103 -31.50 -3.20 37.87
C LEU A 103 -30.08 -3.76 38.04
N ILE A 104 -29.48 -4.20 36.94
CA ILE A 104 -28.07 -4.53 36.85
C ILE A 104 -27.49 -3.97 35.56
N ASP A 105 -26.20 -3.77 35.54
CA ASP A 105 -25.45 -3.36 34.35
C ASP A 105 -24.44 -4.45 33.99
N VAL A 106 -24.20 -4.59 32.68
CA VAL A 106 -23.21 -5.50 32.12
C VAL A 106 -22.47 -4.81 30.99
N GLU A 107 -21.19 -5.12 30.85
CA GLU A 107 -20.35 -4.59 29.77
C GLU A 107 -20.04 -5.67 28.75
N VAL A 108 -20.09 -5.30 27.47
CA VAL A 108 -19.71 -6.14 26.33
C VAL A 108 -18.53 -5.51 25.61
N GLU A 109 -17.41 -6.22 25.49
CA GLU A 109 -16.24 -5.72 24.76
C GLU A 109 -16.57 -5.46 23.28
N PRO A 110 -16.03 -4.38 22.69
CA PRO A 110 -16.12 -4.17 21.25
C PRO A 110 -15.34 -5.24 20.49
N LEU A 111 -15.92 -5.71 19.38
CA LEU A 111 -15.15 -6.45 18.39
C LEU A 111 -14.16 -5.48 17.72
N THR A 112 -12.87 -5.77 17.80
CA THR A 112 -11.84 -5.01 17.09
C THR A 112 -11.36 -5.80 15.89
N VAL A 113 -11.27 -5.11 14.75
CA VAL A 113 -10.75 -5.66 13.50
C VAL A 113 -9.79 -4.64 12.93
N LEU A 114 -8.57 -5.09 12.63
CA LEU A 114 -7.56 -4.29 11.96
C LEU A 114 -7.11 -5.03 10.71
N VAL A 115 -7.11 -4.30 9.59
CA VAL A 115 -6.64 -4.78 8.30
C VAL A 115 -5.59 -3.82 7.78
N THR A 116 -4.48 -4.35 7.30
CA THR A 116 -3.42 -3.56 6.67
C THR A 116 -2.89 -4.24 5.42
N THR A 117 -2.30 -3.43 4.54
CA THR A 117 -1.48 -3.88 3.41
C THR A 117 -0.01 -3.56 3.67
N ASP A 118 0.92 -4.25 3.02
CA ASP A 118 2.36 -4.00 3.17
C ASP A 118 2.86 -2.75 2.42
N LYS A 119 2.13 -2.33 1.38
CA LYS A 119 2.34 -1.10 0.62
C LYS A 119 1.03 -0.38 0.34
N ASP A 120 1.15 0.89 -0.02
CA ASP A 120 0.09 1.75 -0.54
C ASP A 120 0.05 1.79 -2.08
N THR A 121 1.15 1.44 -2.75
CA THR A 121 1.27 1.40 -4.21
C THR A 121 1.90 0.08 -4.66
N TYR A 122 1.34 -0.52 -5.71
CA TYR A 122 1.83 -1.77 -6.28
C TYR A 122 1.99 -1.70 -7.80
N GLY A 123 3.04 -2.36 -8.30
CA GLY A 123 3.27 -2.61 -9.71
C GLY A 123 2.77 -3.99 -10.12
N LYS A 124 2.65 -4.23 -11.43
CA LYS A 124 2.13 -5.51 -11.97
C LYS A 124 2.88 -6.77 -11.51
N ASP A 125 4.14 -6.66 -11.10
CA ASP A 125 4.96 -7.81 -10.68
C ASP A 125 5.01 -7.98 -9.15
N ASP A 126 4.28 -7.13 -8.42
CA ASP A 126 4.20 -7.20 -6.97
C ASP A 126 3.17 -8.23 -6.48
N VAL A 127 3.33 -8.67 -5.24
CA VAL A 127 2.35 -9.46 -4.50
C VAL A 127 1.94 -8.65 -3.28
N ALA A 128 0.67 -8.25 -3.22
CA ALA A 128 0.12 -7.55 -2.06
C ALA A 128 -0.04 -8.52 -0.88
N ILE A 129 0.38 -8.09 0.30
CA ILE A 129 0.27 -8.84 1.56
C ILE A 129 -0.77 -8.14 2.43
N ILE A 130 -1.91 -8.79 2.62
CA ILE A 130 -3.02 -8.31 3.42
C ILE A 130 -2.98 -9.00 4.77
N ASN A 131 -2.80 -8.22 5.83
CA ASN A 131 -2.78 -8.71 7.20
C ASN A 131 -4.10 -8.37 7.88
N PHE A 132 -4.74 -9.38 8.47
CA PHE A 132 -5.95 -9.26 9.27
C PHE A 132 -5.61 -9.58 10.73
N SER A 133 -6.16 -8.80 11.66
CA SER A 133 -6.11 -9.12 13.09
C SER A 133 -7.40 -8.75 13.81
N THR A 134 -7.71 -9.49 14.86
CA THR A 134 -8.91 -9.28 15.68
C THR A 134 -8.71 -9.70 17.13
N ASN A 135 -9.44 -9.09 18.05
CA ASN A 135 -9.49 -9.53 19.46
C ASN A 135 -10.39 -10.75 19.70
N TYR A 136 -11.22 -11.16 18.73
CA TYR A 136 -12.10 -12.32 18.88
C TYR A 136 -12.02 -13.25 17.67
N TYR A 137 -11.77 -14.53 17.94
CA TYR A 137 -11.74 -15.60 16.95
C TYR A 137 -12.18 -16.92 17.60
N GLU A 138 -12.55 -17.91 16.79
CA GLU A 138 -12.98 -19.22 17.28
C GLU A 138 -12.01 -20.31 16.78
N PRO A 139 -11.14 -20.86 17.65
CA PRO A 139 -10.11 -21.84 17.27
C PRO A 139 -10.65 -23.05 16.52
N ASN A 140 -11.90 -23.45 16.79
CA ASN A 140 -12.56 -24.50 16.03
C ASN A 140 -13.16 -23.95 14.73
N ALA A 141 -12.47 -24.20 13.61
CA ALA A 141 -12.90 -23.75 12.28
C ALA A 141 -14.35 -24.12 11.89
N ALA A 142 -14.92 -25.20 12.43
CA ALA A 142 -16.30 -25.60 12.17
C ALA A 142 -17.33 -24.65 12.84
N LYS A 143 -16.93 -23.97 13.91
CA LYS A 143 -17.73 -22.98 14.65
C LYS A 143 -17.35 -21.55 14.31
N ALA A 144 -16.18 -21.36 13.71
CA ALA A 144 -15.67 -20.04 13.38
C ALA A 144 -16.53 -19.31 12.36
N GLU A 145 -16.59 -17.99 12.52
CA GLU A 145 -17.22 -17.13 11.54
C GLU A 145 -16.29 -16.91 10.34
N THR A 146 -16.89 -16.56 9.20
CA THR A 146 -16.21 -16.41 7.93
C THR A 146 -15.81 -14.96 7.71
N LEU A 147 -14.52 -14.71 7.56
CA LEU A 147 -13.98 -13.49 6.98
C LEU A 147 -14.24 -13.51 5.47
N SER A 148 -14.73 -12.41 4.92
CA SER A 148 -14.80 -12.23 3.47
C SER A 148 -14.00 -11.01 3.02
N MET A 149 -13.20 -11.18 1.97
CA MET A 149 -12.40 -10.11 1.38
C MET A 149 -12.71 -9.98 -0.10
N LYS A 150 -12.80 -8.73 -0.55
CA LYS A 150 -13.02 -8.37 -1.95
C LYS A 150 -12.07 -7.25 -2.33
N ILE A 151 -11.65 -7.21 -3.59
CA ILE A 151 -10.97 -6.05 -4.16
C ILE A 151 -11.99 -5.28 -4.98
N LEU A 152 -12.14 -4.01 -4.70
CA LEU A 152 -13.04 -3.11 -5.42
C LEU A 152 -12.26 -1.92 -5.94
N ASP A 153 -12.71 -1.35 -7.06
CA ASP A 153 -12.22 -0.06 -7.53
C ASP A 153 -12.77 1.09 -6.67
N ASP A 154 -12.34 2.32 -6.98
CA ASP A 154 -12.72 3.54 -6.24
C ASP A 154 -14.24 3.79 -6.23
N ASP A 155 -14.97 3.28 -7.23
CA ASP A 155 -16.42 3.38 -7.33
C ASP A 155 -17.16 2.25 -6.55
N GLY A 156 -16.41 1.33 -5.94
CA GLY A 156 -16.94 0.19 -5.21
C GLY A 156 -17.44 -0.94 -6.11
N VAL A 157 -17.00 -0.98 -7.37
CA VAL A 157 -17.26 -2.10 -8.27
C VAL A 157 -16.22 -3.20 -8.03
N PRO A 158 -16.62 -4.47 -7.88
CA PRO A 158 -15.67 -5.57 -7.73
C PRO A 158 -14.73 -5.67 -8.94
N ALA A 159 -13.44 -5.85 -8.68
CA ALA A 159 -12.46 -6.06 -9.74
C ALA A 159 -12.80 -7.29 -10.59
N ASN A 160 -12.69 -7.14 -11.91
CA ASN A 160 -12.99 -8.19 -12.87
C ASN A 160 -12.04 -9.36 -12.72
N LEU A 161 -12.60 -10.58 -12.75
CA LEU A 161 -11.84 -11.84 -12.70
C LEU A 161 -10.89 -11.96 -11.49
N VAL A 162 -11.25 -11.29 -10.38
CA VAL A 162 -10.61 -11.44 -9.07
C VAL A 162 -11.54 -12.22 -8.15
N GLU A 163 -11.07 -13.37 -7.66
CA GLU A 163 -11.87 -14.18 -6.74
C GLU A 163 -11.96 -13.55 -5.35
N ASN A 164 -13.15 -13.58 -4.77
CA ASN A 164 -13.36 -13.17 -3.38
C ASN A 164 -12.78 -14.21 -2.44
N VAL A 165 -12.02 -13.77 -1.45
CA VAL A 165 -11.49 -14.67 -0.41
C VAL A 165 -12.55 -14.88 0.66
N LYS A 166 -12.80 -16.14 1.02
CA LYS A 166 -13.65 -16.52 2.16
C LYS A 166 -12.92 -17.52 3.04
N THR A 167 -12.65 -17.14 4.28
CA THR A 167 -11.83 -17.96 5.20
C THR A 167 -12.41 -17.95 6.60
N LYS A 168 -12.38 -19.10 7.27
CA LYS A 168 -12.78 -19.24 8.67
C LYS A 168 -11.74 -18.62 9.60
N VAL A 169 -12.18 -17.71 10.49
CA VAL A 169 -11.30 -17.01 11.43
C VAL A 169 -11.05 -17.87 12.67
N SER A 170 -10.03 -18.72 12.58
CA SER A 170 -9.61 -19.63 13.66
C SER A 170 -8.36 -19.17 14.41
N GLN A 171 -7.82 -18.02 14.06
CA GLN A 171 -6.65 -17.41 14.67
C GLN A 171 -6.87 -15.89 14.77
N SER A 172 -6.26 -15.25 15.76
CA SER A 172 -6.32 -13.80 15.96
C SER A 172 -5.59 -13.00 14.87
N HIS A 173 -4.70 -13.64 14.11
CA HIS A 173 -3.96 -13.03 13.02
C HIS A 173 -3.96 -13.95 11.79
N MET A 174 -4.19 -13.38 10.61
CA MET A 174 -4.15 -14.10 9.35
C MET A 174 -3.54 -13.23 8.25
N THR A 175 -2.77 -13.86 7.36
CA THR A 175 -2.17 -13.18 6.22
C THR A 175 -2.70 -13.78 4.92
N ASN A 176 -3.08 -12.93 3.98
CA ASN A 176 -3.47 -13.31 2.63
C ASN A 176 -2.55 -12.62 1.63
N LYS A 177 -2.23 -13.33 0.55
CA LYS A 177 -1.35 -12.83 -0.51
C LYS A 177 -2.14 -12.74 -1.81
N PHE A 178 -1.94 -11.66 -2.54
CA PHE A 178 -2.65 -11.39 -3.77
C PHE A 178 -1.71 -10.93 -4.88
N SER A 179 -1.78 -11.56 -6.05
CA SER A 179 -0.93 -11.23 -7.20
C SER A 179 -1.48 -10.01 -7.93
N MET A 180 -0.68 -8.94 -7.99
CA MET A 180 -1.08 -7.71 -8.68
C MET A 180 -1.12 -7.86 -10.20
N GLY A 181 -0.32 -8.78 -10.74
CA GLY A 181 -0.36 -9.12 -12.16
C GLY A 181 -1.69 -9.72 -12.59
N THR A 182 -2.32 -10.53 -11.73
CA THR A 182 -3.64 -11.12 -12.00
C THR A 182 -4.73 -10.05 -12.01
N LEU A 183 -4.69 -9.09 -11.09
CA LEU A 183 -5.60 -7.93 -11.10
C LEU A 183 -5.42 -7.11 -12.38
N LEU A 184 -4.19 -6.69 -12.65
CA LEU A 184 -3.88 -5.75 -13.73
C LEU A 184 -3.95 -6.38 -15.13
N GLN A 185 -4.13 -7.70 -15.24
CA GLN A 185 -4.41 -8.38 -16.50
C GLN A 185 -5.79 -8.04 -17.06
N HIS A 186 -6.76 -7.76 -16.19
CA HIS A 186 -8.18 -7.59 -16.55
C HIS A 186 -8.79 -6.30 -16.04
N ASN A 187 -8.01 -5.48 -15.34
CA ASN A 187 -8.45 -4.25 -14.71
C ASN A 187 -7.44 -3.13 -14.98
N PRO A 188 -7.89 -1.89 -15.16
CA PRO A 188 -7.00 -0.77 -15.43
C PRO A 188 -6.14 -0.41 -14.21
N SER A 189 -5.03 0.30 -14.44
CA SER A 189 -4.32 0.99 -13.37
C SER A 189 -5.25 2.00 -12.69
N GLY A 190 -5.13 2.18 -11.38
CA GLY A 190 -5.97 3.11 -10.63
C GLY A 190 -6.01 2.84 -9.13
N ASN A 191 -6.89 3.57 -8.45
CA ASN A 191 -7.20 3.34 -7.04
C ASN A 191 -8.10 2.12 -6.88
N TYR A 192 -7.76 1.29 -5.91
CA TYR A 192 -8.55 0.17 -5.45
C TYR A 192 -8.56 0.16 -3.93
N TYR A 193 -9.43 -0.66 -3.35
CA TYR A 193 -9.34 -0.99 -1.94
C TYR A 193 -9.68 -2.45 -1.69
N VAL A 194 -9.03 -3.01 -0.67
CA VAL A 194 -9.43 -4.31 -0.12
C VAL A 194 -10.54 -4.06 0.88
N SER A 195 -11.75 -4.55 0.60
CA SER A 195 -12.86 -4.53 1.54
C SER A 195 -12.96 -5.84 2.28
N VAL A 196 -12.82 -5.78 3.60
CA VAL A 196 -12.82 -6.93 4.49
C VAL A 196 -14.01 -6.85 5.43
N ASN A 197 -14.84 -7.89 5.45
CA ASN A 197 -15.98 -8.00 6.33
C ASN A 197 -15.79 -9.16 7.31
N TYR A 198 -15.93 -8.89 8.60
CA TYR A 198 -15.94 -9.87 9.68
C TYR A 198 -17.04 -9.50 10.68
N TYR A 199 -18.02 -10.40 10.86
CA TYR A 199 -19.29 -10.08 11.51
C TYR A 199 -19.95 -8.85 10.87
N SER A 200 -20.36 -7.86 11.65
CA SER A 200 -20.93 -6.60 11.18
C SER A 200 -19.88 -5.50 10.93
N ILE A 201 -18.59 -5.80 11.11
CA ILE A 201 -17.51 -4.84 10.88
C ILE A 201 -17.00 -4.97 9.45
N ARG A 202 -16.94 -3.82 8.77
CA ARG A 202 -16.29 -3.64 7.47
C ARG A 202 -15.07 -2.75 7.64
N VAL A 203 -13.93 -3.19 7.12
CA VAL A 203 -12.70 -2.40 7.04
C VAL A 203 -12.27 -2.34 5.58
N ASP A 204 -12.09 -1.12 5.06
CA ASP A 204 -11.62 -0.88 3.71
C ASP A 204 -10.19 -0.32 3.76
N VAL A 205 -9.29 -0.93 3.01
CA VAL A 205 -7.87 -0.53 2.96
C VAL A 205 -7.49 -0.13 1.53
N PRO A 206 -7.27 1.17 1.26
CA PRO A 206 -6.98 1.67 -0.09
C PRO A 206 -5.55 1.35 -0.53
N PHE A 207 -5.36 1.18 -1.83
CA PHE A 207 -4.06 1.07 -2.50
C PHE A 207 -4.13 1.50 -3.98
N PHE A 208 -3.01 1.92 -4.55
CA PHE A 208 -2.89 2.20 -5.98
C PHE A 208 -2.28 1.01 -6.73
N ALA A 209 -2.91 0.58 -7.83
CA ALA A 209 -2.41 -0.46 -8.71
C ALA A 209 -1.91 0.14 -10.03
N SER A 210 -0.67 -0.17 -10.41
CA SER A 210 -0.04 0.31 -11.64
C SER A 210 0.40 -0.83 -12.54
N SER A 211 0.03 -0.79 -13.81
CA SER A 211 0.54 -1.71 -14.84
C SER A 211 2.06 -1.58 -15.09
N VAL A 212 2.71 -0.53 -14.57
CA VAL A 212 4.16 -0.35 -14.61
C VAL A 212 4.82 -1.34 -13.64
N SER A 213 5.88 -2.01 -14.08
CA SER A 213 6.66 -2.88 -13.20
C SER A 213 7.38 -2.04 -12.13
N SER A 214 7.38 -2.50 -10.88
CA SER A 214 8.21 -1.94 -9.81
C SER A 214 9.72 -2.15 -10.04
N LYS A 215 10.11 -2.89 -11.09
CA LYS A 215 11.49 -3.21 -11.46
C LYS A 215 11.92 -2.57 -12.77
N THR A 216 11.11 -1.66 -13.33
CA THR A 216 11.43 -1.00 -14.61
C THR A 216 12.65 -0.11 -14.43
N ASN A 217 13.72 -0.41 -15.16
CA ASN A 217 14.90 0.45 -15.22
C ASN A 217 14.59 1.68 -16.06
N ILE A 218 14.81 2.87 -15.51
CA ILE A 218 14.61 4.13 -16.22
C ILE A 218 15.94 4.82 -16.34
N PHE A 219 16.27 5.26 -17.55
CA PHE A 219 17.43 6.11 -17.76
C PHE A 219 16.97 7.52 -18.11
N LEU A 220 17.42 8.49 -17.33
CA LEU A 220 17.12 9.89 -17.53
C LEU A 220 18.39 10.61 -17.94
N GLY A 221 18.26 11.40 -18.99
CA GLY A 221 19.37 12.10 -19.59
C GLY A 221 18.96 13.44 -20.16
N SER A 222 19.95 14.20 -20.58
CA SER A 222 19.79 15.51 -21.20
C SER A 222 20.70 15.57 -22.42
N ASP A 223 20.31 16.31 -23.45
CA ASP A 223 21.14 16.46 -24.66
C ASP A 223 22.47 17.17 -24.38
N LYS A 224 22.49 18.08 -23.38
CA LYS A 224 23.70 18.70 -22.83
C LYS A 224 23.77 18.56 -21.31
N ASN A 225 24.97 18.60 -20.76
CA ASN A 225 25.16 18.72 -19.31
C ASN A 225 25.29 20.18 -18.86
N LEU A 226 25.57 21.08 -19.81
CA LEU A 226 25.69 22.52 -19.60
C LEU A 226 24.95 23.23 -20.73
N TYR A 227 24.12 24.20 -20.37
CA TYR A 227 23.34 25.01 -21.30
C TYR A 227 23.70 26.49 -21.14
N ASP A 228 23.62 27.21 -22.27
CA ASP A 228 23.61 28.67 -22.23
C ASP A 228 22.23 29.20 -21.83
N PRO A 229 22.16 30.39 -21.21
CA PRO A 229 20.88 31.02 -20.92
C PRO A 229 20.08 31.24 -22.20
N GLY A 230 18.90 30.62 -22.28
CA GLY A 230 18.03 30.66 -23.46
C GLY A 230 18.14 29.47 -24.40
N ASP A 231 19.08 28.54 -24.16
CA ASP A 231 19.11 27.28 -24.90
C ASP A 231 17.89 26.41 -24.59
N PRO A 232 17.26 25.77 -25.59
CA PRO A 232 16.26 24.75 -25.33
C PRO A 232 16.90 23.56 -24.61
N VAL A 233 16.27 23.11 -23.53
CA VAL A 233 16.71 21.95 -22.77
C VAL A 233 15.94 20.73 -23.23
N GLU A 234 16.62 19.75 -23.83
CA GLU A 234 16.01 18.46 -24.20
C GLU A 234 16.33 17.39 -23.15
N ILE A 235 15.28 16.83 -22.56
CA ILE A 235 15.36 15.68 -21.65
C ILE A 235 15.04 14.40 -22.41
N ASN A 236 15.98 13.46 -22.35
CA ASN A 236 15.90 12.14 -22.95
C ASN A 236 15.51 11.13 -21.87
N ILE A 237 14.33 10.52 -22.00
CA ILE A 237 13.80 9.51 -21.07
C ILE A 237 13.79 8.17 -21.78
N VAL A 238 14.49 7.19 -21.20
CA VAL A 238 14.46 5.81 -21.69
C VAL A 238 13.71 4.90 -20.73
N VAL A 239 12.69 4.23 -21.25
CA VAL A 239 11.88 3.22 -20.56
C VAL A 239 11.86 1.93 -21.39
N PRO A 240 12.60 0.88 -21.01
CA PRO A 240 12.65 -0.38 -21.75
C PRO A 240 11.32 -1.14 -21.73
N ASP A 241 10.64 -1.14 -20.59
CA ASP A 241 9.37 -1.84 -20.39
C ASP A 241 8.21 -0.85 -20.53
N ILE A 242 7.75 -0.67 -21.77
CA ILE A 242 6.67 0.25 -22.09
C ILE A 242 5.35 -0.24 -21.47
N SER A 243 4.65 0.66 -20.79
CA SER A 243 3.28 0.48 -20.32
C SER A 243 2.39 1.61 -20.85
N ILE A 244 1.08 1.37 -20.89
CA ILE A 244 0.05 2.36 -21.26
C ILE A 244 -0.04 3.55 -20.28
N ASN A 245 0.58 3.44 -19.11
CA ASN A 245 0.57 4.50 -18.11
C ASN A 245 1.46 5.67 -18.55
N SER A 246 1.15 6.88 -18.07
CA SER A 246 2.03 8.03 -18.17
C SER A 246 2.89 8.18 -16.92
N GLY A 247 4.04 8.82 -17.09
CA GLY A 247 4.89 9.31 -16.01
C GLY A 247 4.91 10.83 -15.97
N ILE A 248 5.50 11.37 -14.90
CA ILE A 248 5.63 12.82 -14.69
C ILE A 248 7.11 13.17 -14.71
N LEU A 249 7.52 14.00 -15.68
CA LEU A 249 8.82 14.64 -15.69
C LEU A 249 8.71 15.98 -14.97
N THR A 250 9.51 16.17 -13.92
CA THR A 250 9.63 17.42 -13.18
C THR A 250 11.04 17.96 -13.32
N ILE A 251 11.19 19.18 -13.83
CA ILE A 251 12.44 19.93 -13.77
C ILE A 251 12.34 20.94 -12.63
N THR A 252 13.32 20.94 -11.74
CA THR A 252 13.42 21.85 -10.59
C THR A 252 14.60 22.78 -10.80
N SER A 253 14.37 24.09 -10.77
CA SER A 253 15.42 25.11 -10.87
C SER A 253 16.19 25.27 -9.56
N PRO A 254 17.33 25.99 -9.54
CA PRO A 254 18.12 26.25 -8.34
C PRO A 254 17.33 26.92 -7.21
N SER A 255 16.43 27.86 -7.54
CA SER A 255 15.53 28.50 -6.58
C SER A 255 14.38 27.60 -6.08
N GLY A 256 14.26 26.38 -6.62
CA GLY A 256 13.23 25.41 -6.26
C GLY A 256 11.95 25.51 -7.10
N LYS A 257 11.92 26.33 -8.16
CA LYS A 257 10.75 26.42 -9.05
C LYS A 257 10.64 25.18 -9.91
N THR A 258 9.44 24.61 -10.03
CA THR A 258 9.20 23.36 -10.76
C THR A 258 8.47 23.56 -12.09
N TYR A 259 8.80 22.71 -13.05
CA TYR A 259 8.20 22.65 -14.38
C TYR A 259 7.88 21.19 -14.68
N THR A 260 6.61 20.88 -14.97
CA THR A 260 6.16 19.50 -15.12
C THR A 260 5.66 19.22 -16.52
N ALA A 261 5.99 18.05 -17.05
CA ALA A 261 5.43 17.50 -18.27
C ALA A 261 4.95 16.06 -18.04
N THR A 262 3.74 15.75 -18.52
CA THR A 262 3.25 14.38 -18.57
C THR A 262 3.87 13.67 -19.76
N VAL A 263 4.51 12.54 -19.53
CA VAL A 263 5.17 11.75 -20.57
C VAL A 263 4.49 10.40 -20.65
N SER A 264 3.91 10.07 -21.80
CA SER A 264 3.38 8.73 -22.08
C SER A 264 4.43 7.98 -22.88
N PRO A 265 5.23 7.07 -22.28
CA PRO A 265 6.34 6.42 -22.98
C PRO A 265 5.82 5.44 -24.02
N VAL A 266 5.50 5.91 -25.23
CA VAL A 266 5.01 5.06 -26.33
C VAL A 266 6.15 4.43 -27.12
N LEU A 267 7.37 4.94 -26.94
CA LEU A 267 8.61 4.43 -27.49
C LEU A 267 9.62 4.19 -26.36
N PRO A 268 10.64 3.34 -26.58
CA PRO A 268 11.68 3.14 -25.59
C PRO A 268 12.43 4.42 -25.24
N LEU A 269 12.59 5.34 -26.20
CA LEU A 269 13.19 6.67 -26.01
C LEU A 269 12.12 7.74 -26.24
N ASN A 270 11.97 8.66 -25.28
CA ASN A 270 11.06 9.80 -25.33
C ASN A 270 11.87 11.07 -25.11
N ARG A 271 11.70 12.05 -26.01
CA ARG A 271 12.40 13.34 -25.95
C ARG A 271 11.40 14.43 -25.57
N ILE A 272 11.72 15.19 -24.54
CA ILE A 272 10.88 16.28 -24.05
C ILE A 272 11.72 17.55 -24.03
N THR A 273 11.31 18.55 -24.79
CA THR A 273 12.03 19.83 -24.91
C THR A 273 11.35 20.92 -24.09
N PHE A 274 12.15 21.69 -23.37
CA PHE A 274 11.75 22.87 -22.61
C PHE A 274 12.47 24.09 -23.18
N GLU A 275 11.74 24.93 -23.92
CA GLU A 275 12.31 26.04 -24.70
C GLU A 275 12.86 27.19 -23.82
N GLU A 276 12.26 27.46 -22.66
CA GLU A 276 12.53 28.70 -21.94
C GLU A 276 13.16 28.52 -20.56
N ILE A 277 13.30 27.29 -20.05
CA ILE A 277 13.68 27.08 -18.64
C ILE A 277 15.10 27.56 -18.31
N SER A 278 16.01 27.52 -19.29
CA SER A 278 17.39 28.00 -19.16
C SER A 278 17.49 29.52 -19.20
N SER A 279 16.48 30.23 -19.72
CA SER A 279 16.45 31.70 -19.73
C SER A 279 16.12 32.29 -18.36
N LEU A 280 15.58 31.47 -17.45
CA LEU A 280 14.94 31.93 -16.22
C LEU A 280 15.92 32.02 -15.05
N GLU A 281 16.89 31.11 -14.99
CA GLU A 281 17.80 31.01 -13.86
C GLU A 281 19.13 30.35 -14.25
N ILE A 282 20.21 30.81 -13.63
CA ILE A 282 21.55 30.24 -13.72
C ILE A 282 21.77 29.31 -12.54
N GLY A 283 22.39 28.16 -12.77
CA GLY A 283 22.75 27.19 -11.74
C GLY A 283 22.38 25.76 -12.12
N THR A 284 22.41 24.86 -11.13
CA THR A 284 22.12 23.45 -11.31
C THR A 284 20.63 23.17 -11.24
N PHE A 285 20.07 22.67 -12.33
CA PHE A 285 18.70 22.16 -12.41
C PHE A 285 18.68 20.66 -12.13
N THR A 286 17.57 20.18 -11.59
CA THR A 286 17.32 18.74 -11.37
C THR A 286 16.12 18.29 -12.18
N ALA A 287 16.33 17.35 -13.09
CA ALA A 287 15.26 16.61 -13.75
C ALA A 287 14.96 15.34 -12.94
N LYS A 288 13.68 15.10 -12.65
CA LYS A 288 13.15 13.91 -11.98
C LYS A 288 12.03 13.33 -12.83
N PHE A 289 12.13 12.07 -13.23
CA PHE A 289 11.07 11.35 -13.92
C PHE A 289 10.49 10.28 -13.00
N GLU A 290 9.19 10.35 -12.77
CA GLU A 290 8.42 9.42 -11.95
C GLU A 290 7.51 8.58 -12.86
N TYR A 291 7.66 7.26 -12.81
CA TYR A 291 6.91 6.33 -13.65
C TYR A 291 6.50 5.08 -12.85
N GLY A 292 5.23 5.04 -12.44
CA GLY A 292 4.77 4.10 -11.44
C GLY A 292 5.52 4.30 -10.12
N GLN A 293 6.16 3.25 -9.61
CA GLN A 293 7.00 3.32 -8.40
C GLN A 293 8.46 3.70 -8.69
N ASN A 294 8.84 3.81 -9.96
CA ASN A 294 10.23 4.01 -10.35
C ASN A 294 10.52 5.51 -10.47
N ILE A 295 11.68 5.93 -9.96
CA ILE A 295 12.12 7.32 -10.00
C ILE A 295 13.53 7.33 -10.60
N ALA A 296 13.73 8.16 -11.63
CA ALA A 296 15.05 8.48 -12.15
C ALA A 296 15.31 9.98 -11.99
N THR A 297 16.55 10.34 -11.65
CA THR A 297 16.97 11.73 -11.49
C THR A 297 18.26 12.00 -12.26
N LYS A 298 18.39 13.23 -12.74
CA LYS A 298 19.62 13.76 -13.35
C LYS A 298 19.72 15.26 -13.07
N THR A 299 20.95 15.77 -13.05
CA THR A 299 21.21 17.21 -13.01
C THR A 299 21.84 17.71 -14.31
N PHE A 300 21.62 18.98 -14.61
CA PHE A 300 22.31 19.72 -15.65
C PHE A 300 22.49 21.17 -15.19
N ASP A 301 23.49 21.87 -15.72
CA ASP A 301 23.81 23.24 -15.33
C ASP A 301 23.39 24.23 -16.42
N VAL A 302 23.00 25.42 -16.02
CA VAL A 302 22.85 26.60 -16.88
C VAL A 302 23.86 27.64 -16.39
N LEU A 303 24.82 28.07 -17.22
CA LEU A 303 25.81 29.07 -16.84
C LEU A 303 25.89 30.19 -17.87
N ALA A 304 25.91 31.44 -17.41
CA ALA A 304 26.17 32.58 -18.28
C ALA A 304 27.59 32.50 -18.86
N GLU A 305 27.68 32.71 -20.16
CA GLU A 305 28.90 32.66 -20.97
C GLU A 305 30.03 33.61 -20.49
N SER A 306 29.70 34.61 -19.67
CA SER A 306 30.66 35.55 -19.07
C SER A 306 31.41 35.01 -17.85
N LEU A 307 30.96 33.89 -17.26
CA LEU A 307 31.64 33.17 -16.20
C LEU A 307 32.31 31.96 -16.87
N ALA A 308 33.64 31.85 -16.79
CA ALA A 308 34.42 30.84 -17.51
C ALA A 308 33.75 29.45 -17.49
N LYS A 309 33.16 29.03 -18.62
CA LYS A 309 32.49 27.73 -18.78
C LYS A 309 33.47 26.62 -18.38
N PRO A 310 33.12 25.68 -17.49
CA PRO A 310 33.80 24.41 -17.41
C PRO A 310 33.67 23.76 -18.79
N THR A 311 34.79 23.44 -19.43
CA THR A 311 34.77 22.91 -20.80
C THR A 311 34.32 21.45 -20.76
N TYR A 312 33.06 21.16 -21.10
CA TYR A 312 32.52 19.80 -21.19
C TYR A 312 32.74 19.21 -22.59
N PRO A 313 33.41 18.06 -22.76
CA PRO A 313 33.79 17.55 -24.07
C PRO A 313 32.68 16.97 -24.97
N SER A 314 31.48 16.68 -24.45
CA SER A 314 30.38 16.16 -25.29
C SER A 314 29.90 17.18 -26.34
N GLU A 315 30.20 18.45 -26.13
CA GLU A 315 29.90 19.57 -27.04
C GLU A 315 30.92 19.68 -28.20
N LYS A 316 32.00 18.88 -28.19
CA LYS A 316 33.07 18.90 -29.21
C LYS A 316 32.98 17.75 -30.23
N ILE A 317 31.84 17.08 -30.40
CA ILE A 317 31.71 16.07 -31.47
C ILE A 317 31.53 16.80 -32.81
N PRO A 318 32.55 16.79 -33.70
CA PRO A 318 32.50 17.56 -34.93
C PRO A 318 31.35 17.10 -35.84
N ASP A 319 30.76 18.02 -36.60
CA ASP A 319 29.71 17.68 -37.59
C ASP A 319 30.24 16.77 -38.70
N ASP A 320 31.55 16.82 -38.97
CA ASP A 320 32.26 16.02 -39.97
C ASP A 320 32.93 14.75 -39.39
N ILE A 321 32.55 14.35 -38.17
CA ILE A 321 33.07 13.14 -37.55
C ILE A 321 32.86 11.92 -38.45
N ALA A 322 33.96 11.24 -38.77
CA ALA A 322 33.95 10.01 -39.56
C ALA A 322 34.30 8.83 -38.66
N ILE A 323 33.30 7.99 -38.37
CA ILE A 323 33.52 6.79 -37.57
C ILE A 323 34.03 5.66 -38.49
N PRO A 324 35.12 4.95 -38.13
CA PRO A 324 35.66 3.88 -38.95
C PRO A 324 34.63 2.81 -39.34
N LYS A 325 34.63 2.41 -40.60
CA LYS A 325 33.69 1.45 -41.17
C LYS A 325 33.65 0.10 -40.42
N TRP A 326 34.77 -0.33 -39.84
CA TRP A 326 34.81 -1.56 -39.06
C TRP A 326 33.97 -1.47 -37.77
N ILE A 327 33.89 -0.29 -37.14
CA ILE A 327 33.03 -0.04 -35.98
C ILE A 327 31.57 -0.11 -36.39
N ARG A 328 31.25 0.42 -37.58
CA ARG A 328 29.91 0.32 -38.18
C ARG A 328 29.50 -1.12 -38.45
N ASN A 329 30.44 -1.94 -38.93
CA ASN A 329 30.21 -3.37 -39.09
C ASN A 329 29.98 -4.07 -37.74
N ASN A 330 30.75 -3.72 -36.70
CA ASN A 330 30.54 -4.26 -35.35
C ASN A 330 29.17 -3.89 -34.80
N ALA A 331 28.71 -2.64 -34.98
CA ALA A 331 27.35 -2.23 -34.61
C ALA A 331 26.28 -3.07 -35.30
N LYS A 332 26.44 -3.35 -36.61
CA LYS A 332 25.54 -4.22 -37.38
C LYS A 332 25.48 -5.64 -36.83
N TRP A 333 26.64 -6.22 -36.56
CA TRP A 333 26.75 -7.59 -36.03
C TRP A 333 26.19 -7.68 -34.62
N TRP A 334 26.45 -6.68 -33.79
CA TRP A 334 25.93 -6.64 -32.43
C TRP A 334 24.41 -6.48 -32.39
N ALA A 335 23.86 -5.61 -33.24
CA ALA A 335 22.42 -5.47 -33.39
C ALA A 335 21.73 -6.76 -33.90
N SER A 336 22.47 -7.59 -34.62
CA SER A 336 22.02 -8.90 -35.12
C SER A 336 22.35 -10.07 -34.18
N ASN A 337 22.80 -9.78 -32.95
CA ASN A 337 23.25 -10.77 -31.96
C ASN A 337 24.40 -11.70 -32.44
N GLN A 338 25.21 -11.25 -33.41
CA GLN A 338 26.34 -12.02 -33.94
C GLN A 338 27.64 -11.81 -33.14
N ILE A 339 27.73 -10.71 -32.39
CA ILE A 339 28.82 -10.45 -31.44
C ILE A 339 28.25 -10.07 -30.07
N THR A 340 29.05 -10.21 -29.02
CA THR A 340 28.62 -9.95 -27.64
C THR A 340 28.64 -8.46 -27.30
N ASP A 341 28.02 -8.08 -26.19
CA ASP A 341 28.10 -6.72 -25.65
C ASP A 341 29.54 -6.30 -25.36
N ASN A 342 30.37 -7.25 -24.91
CA ASN A 342 31.79 -7.01 -24.69
C ASN A 342 32.52 -6.71 -26.00
N ASP A 343 32.25 -7.47 -27.06
CA ASP A 343 32.85 -7.23 -28.38
C ASP A 343 32.44 -5.85 -28.94
N PHE A 344 31.18 -5.45 -28.77
CA PHE A 344 30.72 -4.13 -29.17
C PHE A 344 31.33 -3.01 -28.31
N ALA A 345 31.43 -3.22 -27.00
CA ALA A 345 32.04 -2.28 -26.07
C ALA A 345 33.48 -1.95 -26.47
N THR A 346 34.29 -2.94 -26.88
CA THR A 346 35.67 -2.69 -27.36
C THR A 346 35.73 -1.69 -28.52
N GLY A 347 34.73 -1.67 -29.40
CA GLY A 347 34.60 -0.66 -30.45
C GLY A 347 34.36 0.74 -29.90
N ILE A 348 33.59 0.86 -28.83
CA ILE A 348 33.38 2.13 -28.13
C ILE A 348 34.64 2.56 -27.38
N GLU A 349 35.32 1.64 -26.68
CA GLU A 349 36.60 1.92 -26.01
C GLU A 349 37.62 2.47 -27.00
N PHE A 350 37.68 1.89 -28.20
CA PHE A 350 38.52 2.37 -29.28
C PHE A 350 38.15 3.80 -29.70
N MET A 351 36.87 4.10 -29.90
CA MET A 351 36.43 5.47 -30.25
C MET A 351 36.84 6.50 -29.21
N ILE A 352 36.79 6.14 -27.92
CA ILE A 352 37.20 7.01 -26.82
C ILE A 352 38.73 7.15 -26.80
N LYS A 353 39.45 6.04 -26.88
CA LYS A 353 40.92 5.98 -26.83
C LYS A 353 41.57 6.76 -27.97
N GLU A 354 41.07 6.58 -29.19
CA GLU A 354 41.55 7.28 -30.39
C GLU A 354 40.96 8.70 -30.51
N LYS A 355 40.20 9.16 -29.51
CA LYS A 355 39.59 10.50 -29.45
C LYS A 355 38.66 10.79 -30.63
N ILE A 356 38.07 9.76 -31.23
CA ILE A 356 36.96 9.88 -32.18
C ILE A 356 35.76 10.46 -31.42
N ILE A 357 35.48 9.96 -30.21
CA ILE A 357 34.53 10.54 -29.27
C ILE A 357 35.32 11.04 -28.07
N VAL A 358 35.15 12.32 -27.71
CA VAL A 358 35.80 12.90 -26.53
C VAL A 358 34.76 13.00 -25.41
N LEU A 359 35.03 12.33 -24.28
CA LEU A 359 34.18 12.34 -23.09
C LEU A 359 34.80 13.22 -21.98
N PRO A 360 34.01 13.82 -21.08
CA PRO A 360 34.54 14.42 -19.85
C PRO A 360 35.33 13.39 -19.03
N GLU A 361 36.19 13.86 -18.11
CA GLU A 361 36.88 12.96 -17.17
C GLU A 361 35.86 12.08 -16.44
N LEU A 362 35.78 10.82 -16.87
CA LEU A 362 34.99 9.81 -16.19
C LEU A 362 35.75 9.46 -14.90
N PRO A 363 35.08 9.31 -13.74
CA PRO A 363 35.73 8.71 -12.58
C PRO A 363 36.28 7.35 -13.00
N ARG A 364 37.60 7.14 -12.83
CA ARG A 364 38.29 5.90 -13.21
C ARG A 364 37.58 4.72 -12.58
N SER A 365 36.84 3.97 -13.39
CA SER A 365 36.16 2.75 -13.00
C SER A 365 37.07 1.59 -13.38
N ASN A 366 37.48 0.79 -12.40
CA ASN A 366 38.19 -0.48 -12.64
C ASN A 366 37.19 -1.62 -12.97
N SER A 367 35.99 -1.29 -13.47
CA SER A 367 34.90 -2.25 -13.66
C SER A 367 34.94 -2.84 -15.06
N SER A 368 34.81 -4.16 -15.16
CA SER A 368 34.53 -4.84 -16.43
C SER A 368 33.22 -4.35 -17.05
N VAL A 369 33.16 -4.31 -18.39
CA VAL A 369 31.98 -4.01 -19.21
C VAL A 369 30.70 -4.58 -18.59
N THR A 370 29.74 -3.71 -18.26
CA THR A 370 28.37 -4.13 -17.92
C THR A 370 27.59 -4.48 -19.17
N GLN A 371 26.72 -5.48 -19.06
CA GLN A 371 25.78 -5.89 -20.09
C GLN A 371 25.06 -4.66 -20.68
N ILE A 372 25.20 -4.47 -21.99
CA ILE A 372 24.64 -3.31 -22.68
C ILE A 372 23.15 -3.59 -22.89
N PRO A 373 22.24 -2.71 -22.46
CA PRO A 373 20.81 -2.98 -22.61
C PRO A 373 20.40 -3.23 -24.06
N ASN A 374 19.61 -4.29 -24.31
CA ASN A 374 19.26 -4.72 -25.67
C ASN A 374 18.57 -3.64 -26.51
N TRP A 375 17.85 -2.69 -25.90
CA TRP A 375 17.18 -1.61 -26.64
C TRP A 375 18.17 -0.68 -27.38
N ILE A 376 19.42 -0.62 -26.95
CA ILE A 376 20.50 0.12 -27.62
C ILE A 376 20.82 -0.46 -29.00
N LYS A 377 20.53 -1.75 -29.23
CA LYS A 377 20.77 -2.42 -30.52
C LYS A 377 20.01 -1.77 -31.67
N ASN A 378 18.89 -1.11 -31.40
CA ASN A 378 18.15 -0.36 -32.44
C ASN A 378 18.96 0.83 -32.95
N ASN A 379 19.64 1.57 -32.07
CA ASN A 379 20.50 2.68 -32.47
C ASN A 379 21.70 2.18 -33.28
N ALA A 380 22.32 1.08 -32.83
CA ALA A 380 23.40 0.44 -33.57
C ALA A 380 22.95 -0.06 -34.95
N LYS A 381 21.73 -0.60 -35.05
CA LYS A 381 21.12 -1.02 -36.32
C LYS A 381 20.87 0.17 -37.26
N TRP A 382 20.19 1.21 -36.79
CA TRP A 382 19.91 2.40 -37.58
C TRP A 382 21.19 3.05 -38.10
N TRP A 383 22.22 3.13 -37.27
CA TRP A 383 23.52 3.63 -37.71
C TRP A 383 24.18 2.71 -38.75
N ALA A 384 24.14 1.40 -38.55
CA ALA A 384 24.67 0.43 -39.50
C ALA A 384 23.95 0.46 -40.86
N ASP A 385 22.64 0.69 -40.85
CA ASP A 385 21.80 0.75 -42.05
C ASP A 385 21.83 2.12 -42.72
N GLY A 386 22.46 3.13 -42.09
CA GLY A 386 22.63 4.48 -42.64
C GLY A 386 21.48 5.44 -42.37
N GLU A 387 20.55 5.04 -41.49
CA GLU A 387 19.37 5.82 -41.09
C GLU A 387 19.72 6.95 -40.10
N ILE A 388 20.84 6.82 -39.37
CA ILE A 388 21.41 7.89 -38.56
C ILE A 388 22.88 8.12 -38.93
N THR A 389 23.32 9.37 -38.79
CA THR A 389 24.67 9.84 -39.10
C THR A 389 25.70 9.37 -38.08
N ASP A 390 26.98 9.44 -38.44
CA ASP A 390 28.10 9.19 -37.52
C ASP A 390 28.04 10.12 -36.31
N GLN A 391 27.63 11.38 -36.51
CA GLN A 391 27.50 12.34 -35.44
C GLN A 391 26.37 11.98 -34.46
N GLU A 392 25.19 11.62 -34.97
CA GLU A 392 24.06 11.21 -34.14
C GLU A 392 24.38 9.93 -33.35
N PHE A 393 25.08 8.98 -33.98
CA PHE A 393 25.55 7.79 -33.30
C PHE A 393 26.61 8.12 -32.25
N ALA A 394 27.59 8.97 -32.54
CA ALA A 394 28.61 9.41 -31.59
C ALA A 394 28.00 10.14 -30.38
N LYS A 395 27.02 11.02 -30.60
CA LYS A 395 26.27 11.71 -29.53
C LYS A 395 25.53 10.70 -28.65
N SER A 396 24.87 9.71 -29.27
CA SER A 396 24.20 8.61 -28.57
C SER A 396 25.19 7.80 -27.72
N ILE A 397 26.33 7.38 -28.26
CA ILE A 397 27.37 6.67 -27.50
C ILE A 397 27.91 7.51 -26.35
N ALA A 398 28.22 8.79 -26.59
CA ALA A 398 28.70 9.70 -25.56
C ALA A 398 27.70 9.84 -24.42
N PHE A 399 26.40 9.96 -24.75
CA PHE A 399 25.32 9.97 -23.78
C PHE A 399 25.27 8.68 -22.95
N LEU A 400 25.36 7.52 -23.59
CA LEU A 400 25.28 6.22 -22.92
C LEU A 400 26.42 5.99 -21.93
N VAL A 401 27.63 6.42 -22.30
CA VAL A 401 28.80 6.31 -21.42
C VAL A 401 28.73 7.32 -20.28
N THR A 402 28.41 8.59 -20.57
CA THR A 402 28.31 9.64 -19.55
C THR A 402 27.15 9.46 -18.58
N SER A 403 26.06 8.81 -19.01
CA SER A 403 24.92 8.44 -18.15
C SER A 403 25.16 7.14 -17.36
N GLY A 404 26.34 6.52 -17.50
CA GLY A 404 26.70 5.28 -16.82
C GLY A 404 25.94 4.03 -17.30
N ILE A 405 25.26 4.13 -18.44
CA ILE A 405 24.49 3.04 -19.07
C ILE A 405 25.45 2.01 -19.67
N ILE A 406 26.49 2.50 -20.34
CA ILE A 406 27.63 1.70 -20.78
C ILE A 406 28.82 2.07 -19.88
N LYS A 407 29.43 1.07 -19.25
CA LYS A 407 30.65 1.24 -18.46
C LYS A 407 31.82 0.73 -19.29
N ILE A 408 32.84 1.57 -19.40
CA ILE A 408 34.07 1.39 -20.18
C ILE A 408 35.25 1.68 -19.29
#